data_AF-A0A2V9R6C5-F1
#
_entry.id   AF-A0A2V9R6C5-F1
#
_cell.length_a   1.000
_cell.length_b   1.000
_cell.length_c   1.000
_cell.angle_alpha   90.00
_cell.angle_beta   90.00
_cell.angle_gamma   90.00
#
_symmetry.space_group_name_H-M   'P 1'
#
loop_
_entity.id
_entity.type
_entity.pdbx_description
1 polymer ?
#
loop_
_entity_poly.entity_id
_entity_poly.type
_entity_poly.pdbx_seq_one_letter_code
_entity_poly.pdbx_strand_id
1 'polypeptide(L)'
;MEVSLALRPSTVDSLLALFVQADFWNESKNFVSSRKVADMGMKTIRLESGLRSREVTFNYTEDKNLQEIMNFFENLCQQEKTLFEIDLALKYDRLGIPKKLDELQRNLTAKRIVAPERFAPVLEKIYQDETLMNLARKEARKILSKIEKMQSFAN
;
A
#
# COMPACT_ATOMS: atom_id res chain seq x y z
N MET A 1 1.19 -15.61 11.59
CA MET A 1 0.97 -15.39 10.15
C MET A 1 2.03 -14.39 9.73
N GLU A 2 3.10 -14.83 9.07
CA GLU A 2 4.12 -13.91 8.55
C GLU A 2 3.59 -13.31 7.25
N VAL A 3 3.48 -11.98 7.20
CA VAL A 3 3.16 -11.28 5.95
C VAL A 3 4.47 -11.16 5.18
N SER A 4 4.64 -12.01 4.16
CA SER A 4 5.78 -11.92 3.26
C SER A 4 5.63 -10.70 2.36
N LEU A 5 6.15 -9.55 2.80
CA LEU A 5 6.11 -8.31 2.04
C LEU A 5 7.32 -8.21 1.11
N ALA A 6 7.07 -8.28 -0.19
CA ALA A 6 8.05 -8.06 -1.25
C ALA A 6 7.65 -6.81 -2.04
N LEU A 7 8.55 -5.82 -2.04
CA LEU A 7 8.43 -4.58 -2.80
C LEU A 7 9.50 -4.56 -3.89
N ARG A 8 9.22 -3.89 -5.02
CA ARG A 8 10.23 -3.67 -6.05
C ARG A 8 11.33 -2.73 -5.53
N PRO A 9 12.59 -2.89 -5.98
CA PRO A 9 13.68 -1.99 -5.60
C PRO A 9 13.35 -0.52 -5.86
N SER A 10 12.78 -0.20 -7.03
CA SER A 10 12.39 1.17 -7.39
C SER A 10 11.36 1.81 -6.45
N THR A 11 10.45 1.00 -5.88
CA THR A 11 9.49 1.47 -4.87
C THR A 11 10.19 1.80 -3.56
N VAL A 12 11.15 0.97 -3.15
CA VAL A 12 11.98 1.22 -1.96
C VAL A 12 12.84 2.46 -2.17
N ASP A 13 13.47 2.62 -3.33
CA ASP A 13 14.28 3.78 -3.66
C ASP A 13 13.46 5.08 -3.61
N SER A 14 12.22 5.03 -4.11
CA SER A 14 11.29 6.17 -4.04
C SER A 14 10.94 6.53 -2.59
N LEU A 15 10.68 5.53 -1.73
CA LEU A 15 10.45 5.76 -0.30
C LEU A 15 11.69 6.37 0.37
N LEU A 16 12.88 5.82 0.12
CA LEU A 16 14.14 6.33 0.67
C LEU A 16 14.41 7.77 0.21
N ALA A 17 14.08 8.09 -1.04
CA ALA A 17 14.17 9.46 -1.55
C ALA A 17 13.26 10.43 -0.77
N LEU A 18 12.06 10.00 -0.34
CA LEU A 18 11.20 10.82 0.53
C LEU A 18 11.85 11.10 1.89
N PHE A 19 12.51 10.10 2.49
CA PHE A 19 13.26 10.31 3.74
C PHE A 19 14.42 11.30 3.59
N VAL A 20 15.11 11.25 2.45
CA VAL A 20 16.17 12.22 2.10
C VAL A 20 15.57 13.63 1.93
N GLN A 21 14.47 13.76 1.18
CA GLN A 21 13.79 15.04 0.98
C GLN A 21 13.20 15.62 2.27
N ALA A 22 12.75 14.75 3.18
CA ALA A 22 12.31 15.13 4.51
C ALA A 22 13.45 15.60 5.42
N ASP A 23 14.72 15.47 5.01
CA ASP A 23 15.88 15.70 5.86
C ASP A 23 15.75 14.92 7.19
N PHE A 24 15.31 13.66 7.09
CA PHE A 24 14.94 12.86 8.25
C PHE A 24 16.13 12.49 9.14
N TRP A 25 17.38 12.71 8.72
CA TRP A 25 18.53 12.49 9.61
C TRP A 25 18.90 13.72 10.46
N ASN A 26 18.33 14.88 10.17
CA ASN A 26 18.63 16.11 10.91
C ASN A 26 17.89 16.14 12.26
N GLU A 27 18.58 15.78 13.34
CA GLU A 27 18.04 15.71 14.71
C GLU A 27 17.38 17.01 15.18
N SER A 28 17.87 18.17 14.72
CA SER A 28 17.32 19.49 15.05
C SER A 28 15.98 19.77 14.37
N LYS A 29 15.63 19.00 13.32
CA LYS A 29 14.35 19.16 12.62
C LYS A 29 13.22 18.56 13.44
N ASN A 30 12.29 19.42 13.87
CA ASN A 30 11.07 18.99 14.53
C ASN A 30 9.95 18.77 13.50
N PHE A 31 9.40 17.57 13.48
CA PHE A 31 8.26 17.23 12.62
C PHE A 31 6.91 17.34 13.31
N VAL A 32 6.89 17.54 14.64
CA VAL A 32 5.65 17.71 15.39
C VAL A 32 5.10 19.11 15.12
N SER A 33 3.87 19.18 14.60
CA SER A 33 3.19 20.47 14.42
C SER A 33 2.87 21.10 15.78
N SER A 34 3.00 22.42 15.87
CA SER A 34 2.65 23.20 17.07
C SER A 34 1.15 23.53 17.16
N ARG A 35 0.35 23.15 16.16
CA ARG A 35 -1.08 23.43 16.16
C ARG A 35 -1.80 22.60 17.23
N LYS A 36 -2.74 23.25 17.93
CA LYS A 36 -3.75 22.55 18.73
C LYS A 36 -4.72 21.83 17.81
N VAL A 37 -4.37 20.60 17.46
CA VAL A 37 -5.25 19.66 16.78
C VAL A 37 -5.85 18.69 17.80
N ALA A 38 -6.99 18.10 17.47
CA ALA A 38 -7.51 16.96 18.22
C ALA A 38 -6.49 15.79 18.19
N ASP A 39 -6.65 14.82 19.09
CA ASP A 39 -5.88 13.59 19.02
C ASP A 39 -6.29 12.82 17.74
N MET A 40 -5.36 12.74 16.78
CA MET A 40 -5.49 12.09 15.47
C MET A 40 -4.82 10.71 15.47
N GLY A 41 -4.41 10.22 16.65
CA GLY A 41 -3.66 8.99 16.83
C GLY A 41 -2.15 9.20 16.67
N MET A 42 -1.42 8.79 17.70
CA MET A 42 0.04 8.84 17.76
C MET A 42 0.67 7.91 16.72
N LYS A 43 1.59 8.46 15.94
CA LYS A 43 2.33 7.75 14.89
C LYS A 43 3.81 7.82 15.20
N THR A 44 4.51 6.70 14.98
CA THR A 44 5.95 6.58 15.19
C THR A 44 6.59 6.13 13.89
N ILE A 45 7.52 6.92 13.37
CA ILE A 45 8.32 6.60 12.20
C ILE A 45 9.76 6.41 12.66
N ARG A 46 10.34 5.26 12.31
CA ARG A 46 11.74 4.94 12.59
C ARG A 46 12.46 4.61 11.30
N LEU A 47 13.66 5.18 11.13
CA LEU A 47 14.58 4.85 10.05
C LEU A 47 15.90 4.35 10.64
N GLU A 48 16.37 3.20 10.18
CA GLU A 48 17.60 2.56 10.63
C GLU A 48 18.51 2.26 9.43
N SER A 49 19.79 2.58 9.55
CA SER A 49 20.82 2.30 8.55
C SER A 49 22.17 2.06 9.23
N GLY A 50 22.58 0.78 9.29
CA GLY A 50 23.79 0.37 9.99
C GLY A 50 23.75 0.76 11.47
N LEU A 51 24.66 1.65 11.89
CA LEU A 51 24.73 2.16 13.26
C LEU A 51 23.87 3.41 13.50
N ARG A 52 23.21 3.96 12.48
CA ARG A 52 22.34 5.14 12.61
C ARG A 52 20.90 4.70 12.76
N SER A 53 20.22 5.19 13.79
CA SER A 53 18.78 5.02 13.99
C SER A 53 18.18 6.35 14.43
N ARG A 54 17.06 6.74 13.84
CA ARG A 54 16.27 7.88 14.29
C ARG A 54 14.81 7.51 14.35
N GLU A 55 14.17 7.90 15.44
CA GLU A 55 12.73 7.74 15.65
C GLU A 55 12.08 9.10 15.89
N VAL A 56 10.90 9.30 15.30
CA VAL A 56 10.06 10.48 15.53
C VAL A 56 8.65 10.01 15.82
N THR A 57 8.11 10.44 16.96
CA THR A 57 6.74 10.17 17.37
C THR A 57 5.94 11.46 17.40
N PHE A 58 4.78 11.48 16.75
CA PHE A 58 3.96 12.68 16.60
C PHE A 58 2.47 12.34 16.44
N ASN A 59 1.61 13.25 16.88
CA ASN A 59 0.16 13.17 16.63
C ASN A 59 -0.19 13.72 15.23
N TYR A 60 0.39 14.87 14.89
CA TYR A 60 0.17 15.57 13.64
C TYR A 60 1.44 16.27 13.15
N THR A 61 1.60 16.34 11.83
CA THR A 61 2.72 17.00 11.17
C THR A 61 2.20 17.84 10.00
N GLU A 62 2.81 19.01 9.79
CA GLU A 62 2.58 19.86 8.61
C GLU A 62 3.68 19.65 7.55
N ASP A 63 4.70 18.85 7.85
CA ASP A 63 5.76 18.51 6.90
C ASP A 63 5.19 17.60 5.80
N LYS A 64 5.13 18.12 4.58
CA LYS A 64 4.55 17.41 3.44
C LYS A 64 5.28 16.11 3.12
N ASN A 65 6.60 16.08 3.28
CA ASN A 65 7.40 14.89 2.97
C ASN A 65 7.11 13.80 4.01
N LEU A 66 6.96 14.17 5.29
CA LEU A 66 6.55 13.22 6.32
C LEU A 66 5.11 12.74 6.14
N GLN A 67 4.20 13.61 5.67
CA GLN A 67 2.85 13.21 5.28
C GLN A 67 2.87 12.21 4.12
N GLU A 68 3.73 12.38 3.12
CA GLU A 68 3.89 11.44 2.02
C GLU A 68 4.46 10.10 2.47
N ILE A 69 5.43 10.09 3.38
CA ILE A 69 5.96 8.86 4.01
C ILE A 69 4.84 8.13 4.76
N MET A 70 4.02 8.84 5.54
CA MET A 70 2.86 8.23 6.21
C MET A 70 1.88 7.63 5.21
N ASN A 71 1.48 8.40 4.19
CA ASN A 71 0.56 7.95 3.15
C ASN A 71 1.09 6.69 2.44
N PHE A 72 2.40 6.58 2.23
CA PHE A 72 3.02 5.39 1.68
C PHE A 72 2.75 4.16 2.56
N PHE A 73 3.03 4.24 3.86
CA PHE A 73 2.80 3.13 4.78
C PHE A 73 1.31 2.81 4.96
N GLU A 74 0.44 3.81 5.00
CA GLU A 74 -1.02 3.60 5.07
C GLU A 74 -1.53 2.87 3.83
N ASN A 75 -1.10 3.28 2.63
CA ASN A 75 -1.46 2.60 1.38
C ASN A 75 -0.91 1.17 1.33
N LEU A 76 0.29 0.94 1.86
CA LEU A 76 0.90 -0.39 1.97
C LEU A 76 0.09 -1.30 2.90
N CYS A 77 -0.28 -0.83 4.09
CA CYS A 77 -1.13 -1.54 5.02
C CYS A 77 -2.50 -1.84 4.41
N GLN A 78 -3.10 -0.86 3.75
CA GLN A 78 -4.39 -1.02 3.09
C GLN A 78 -4.34 -2.04 1.95
N GLN A 79 -3.24 -2.09 1.18
CA GLN A 79 -3.01 -3.11 0.16
C GLN A 79 -3.00 -4.52 0.76
N GLU A 80 -2.18 -4.76 1.79
CA GLU A 80 -2.06 -6.09 2.40
C GLU A 80 -3.38 -6.51 3.06
N LYS A 81 -4.11 -5.56 3.67
CA LYS A 81 -5.47 -5.80 4.16
C LYS A 81 -6.41 -6.22 3.03
N THR A 82 -6.37 -5.54 1.88
CA THR A 82 -7.21 -5.91 0.72
C THR A 82 -6.86 -7.29 0.18
N LEU A 83 -5.58 -7.66 0.10
CA LEU A 83 -5.17 -9.02 -0.28
C LEU A 83 -5.77 -10.06 0.67
N PHE A 84 -5.62 -9.84 1.98
CA PHE A 84 -6.18 -10.71 3.01
C PHE A 84 -7.71 -10.82 2.91
N GLU A 85 -8.41 -9.71 2.71
CA GLU A 85 -9.87 -9.70 2.58
C GLU A 85 -10.34 -10.47 1.34
N ILE A 86 -9.62 -10.39 0.22
CA ILE A 86 -9.95 -11.16 -0.99
C ILE A 86 -9.72 -12.65 -0.74
N ASP A 87 -8.62 -13.04 -0.09
CA ASP A 87 -8.34 -14.44 0.26
C ASP A 87 -9.38 -15.01 1.22
N LEU A 88 -9.86 -14.20 2.17
CA LEU A 88 -10.93 -14.57 3.09
C LEU A 88 -12.27 -14.75 2.34
N ALA A 89 -12.61 -13.81 1.46
CA ALA A 89 -13.82 -13.87 0.65
C ALA A 89 -13.83 -15.10 -0.28
N LEU A 90 -12.69 -15.45 -0.87
CA LEU A 90 -12.56 -16.67 -1.67
C LEU A 90 -12.94 -17.95 -0.92
N LYS A 91 -12.69 -17.99 0.39
CA LYS A 91 -12.98 -19.14 1.25
C LYS A 91 -14.41 -19.11 1.80
N TYR A 92 -14.91 -17.95 2.20
CA TYR A 92 -16.13 -17.85 3.02
C TYR A 92 -17.24 -16.99 2.41
N ASP A 93 -16.94 -16.09 1.46
CA ASP A 93 -17.90 -15.19 0.83
C ASP A 93 -17.59 -14.99 -0.67
N ARG A 94 -17.91 -16.03 -1.45
CA ARG A 94 -17.63 -16.05 -2.89
C ARG A 94 -18.51 -15.07 -3.67
N LEU A 95 -19.69 -14.74 -3.14
CA LEU A 95 -20.63 -13.78 -3.75
C LEU A 95 -20.18 -12.32 -3.54
N GLY A 96 -19.40 -12.04 -2.49
CA GLY A 96 -18.83 -10.72 -2.22
C GLY A 96 -17.62 -10.33 -3.09
N ILE A 97 -17.03 -11.29 -3.82
CA ILE A 97 -15.80 -11.04 -4.60
C ILE A 97 -15.93 -9.92 -5.64
N PRO A 98 -17.00 -9.82 -6.47
CA PRO A 98 -17.14 -8.71 -7.41
C PRO A 98 -16.99 -7.33 -6.75
N LYS A 99 -17.61 -7.13 -5.59
CA LYS A 99 -17.52 -5.86 -4.85
C LYS A 99 -16.09 -5.56 -4.39
N LYS A 100 -15.35 -6.58 -3.94
CA LYS A 100 -13.94 -6.45 -3.54
C LYS A 100 -13.04 -6.12 -4.74
N LEU A 101 -13.31 -6.70 -5.91
CA LEU A 101 -12.59 -6.37 -7.14
C LEU A 101 -12.89 -4.93 -7.61
N ASP A 102 -14.13 -4.47 -7.48
CA ASP A 102 -14.48 -3.08 -7.79
C ASP A 102 -13.77 -2.09 -6.85
N GLU A 103 -13.68 -2.40 -5.56
CA GLU A 103 -12.91 -1.63 -4.58
C GLU A 103 -11.41 -1.58 -4.96
N LEU A 104 -10.84 -2.73 -5.30
CA LEU A 104 -9.46 -2.82 -5.78
C LEU A 104 -9.24 -1.99 -7.04
N GLN A 105 -10.14 -2.06 -8.03
CA GLN A 105 -10.03 -1.29 -9.27
C GLN A 105 -10.07 0.22 -9.00
N ARG A 106 -10.91 0.68 -8.08
CA ARG A 106 -10.96 2.10 -7.66
C ARG A 106 -9.64 2.53 -7.02
N ASN A 107 -9.10 1.72 -6.11
CA ASN A 107 -7.84 2.02 -5.43
C ASN A 107 -6.64 2.04 -6.41
N LEU A 108 -6.62 1.11 -7.38
CA LEU A 108 -5.63 1.12 -8.46
C LEU A 108 -5.72 2.38 -9.32
N THR A 109 -6.94 2.80 -9.66
CA THR A 109 -7.15 4.01 -10.48
C THR A 109 -6.78 5.29 -9.72
N ALA A 110 -7.02 5.32 -8.42
CA ALA A 110 -6.64 6.42 -7.54
C ALA A 110 -5.15 6.42 -7.14
N LYS A 111 -4.33 5.50 -7.67
CA LYS A 111 -2.91 5.33 -7.32
C LYS A 111 -2.65 5.14 -5.82
N ARG A 112 -3.56 4.44 -5.13
CA ARG A 112 -3.48 4.14 -3.68
C ARG A 112 -2.90 2.74 -3.38
N ILE A 113 -2.31 2.10 -4.38
CA ILE A 113 -1.73 0.76 -4.25
C ILE A 113 -0.23 0.89 -4.52
N VAL A 114 0.57 0.47 -3.54
CA VAL A 114 2.04 0.63 -3.55
C VAL A 114 2.70 -0.37 -4.50
N ALA A 115 2.27 -1.63 -4.45
CA ALA A 115 2.78 -2.74 -5.26
C ALA A 115 1.62 -3.51 -5.89
N PRO A 116 1.00 -2.97 -6.97
CA PRO A 116 -0.10 -3.62 -7.68
C PRO A 116 0.18 -5.06 -8.12
N GLU A 117 1.44 -5.37 -8.44
CA GLU A 117 1.93 -6.70 -8.80
C GLU A 117 1.58 -7.79 -7.79
N ARG A 118 1.47 -7.45 -6.50
CA ARG A 118 1.15 -8.42 -5.45
C ARG A 118 -0.26 -9.00 -5.57
N PHE A 119 -1.16 -8.33 -6.30
CA PHE A 119 -2.50 -8.86 -6.58
C PHE A 119 -2.53 -9.87 -7.73
N ALA A 120 -1.48 -9.96 -8.56
CA ALA A 120 -1.51 -10.82 -9.74
C ALA A 120 -1.86 -12.30 -9.42
N PRO A 121 -1.23 -12.95 -8.41
CA PRO A 121 -1.54 -14.35 -8.11
C PRO A 121 -3.00 -14.59 -7.69
N VAL A 122 -3.57 -13.72 -6.86
CA VAL A 122 -4.96 -13.87 -6.41
C VAL A 122 -5.95 -13.56 -7.54
N LEU A 123 -5.63 -12.61 -8.42
CA LEU A 123 -6.45 -12.30 -9.59
C LEU A 123 -6.45 -13.43 -10.62
N GLU A 124 -5.29 -14.06 -10.87
CA GLU A 124 -5.19 -15.26 -11.72
C GLU A 124 -6.04 -16.40 -11.16
N LYS A 125 -5.95 -16.64 -9.85
CA LYS A 125 -6.77 -17.64 -9.16
C LYS A 125 -8.26 -17.37 -9.34
N ILE A 126 -8.71 -16.14 -9.15
CA ILE A 126 -10.13 -15.76 -9.35
C ILE A 126 -10.55 -15.96 -10.80
N TYR A 127 -9.72 -15.56 -11.77
CA TYR A 127 -10.00 -15.69 -13.19
C TYR A 127 -10.17 -17.16 -13.62
N GLN A 128 -9.30 -18.05 -13.12
CA GLN A 128 -9.28 -19.47 -13.45
C GLN A 128 -10.35 -20.29 -12.71
N ASP A 129 -10.87 -19.81 -11.58
CA ASP A 129 -11.86 -20.53 -10.78
C ASP A 129 -13.26 -20.48 -11.42
N GLU A 130 -13.65 -21.58 -12.08
CA GLU A 130 -14.93 -21.70 -12.78
C GLU A 130 -16.15 -21.74 -11.86
N THR A 131 -15.95 -21.98 -10.55
CA THR A 131 -17.04 -22.00 -9.58
C THR A 131 -17.40 -20.60 -9.08
N LEU A 132 -16.64 -19.57 -9.48
CA LEU A 132 -16.97 -18.17 -9.22
C LEU A 132 -17.89 -17.59 -10.29
N MET A 133 -18.61 -16.54 -9.92
CA MET A 133 -19.45 -15.78 -10.84
C MET A 133 -18.63 -15.27 -12.04
N ASN A 134 -19.17 -15.41 -13.25
CA ASN A 134 -18.52 -14.92 -14.47
C ASN A 134 -18.14 -13.43 -14.41
N LEU A 135 -18.93 -12.62 -13.70
CA LEU A 135 -18.61 -11.21 -13.47
C LEU A 135 -17.30 -11.04 -12.70
N ALA A 136 -17.11 -11.76 -11.60
CA ALA A 136 -15.87 -11.72 -10.81
C ALA A 136 -14.66 -12.13 -11.66
N ARG A 137 -14.80 -13.22 -12.43
CA ARG A 137 -13.74 -13.73 -13.32
C ARG A 137 -13.34 -12.69 -14.37
N LYS A 138 -14.33 -12.03 -14.99
CA LYS A 138 -14.10 -10.97 -16.00
C LYS A 138 -13.40 -9.75 -15.40
N GLU A 139 -13.87 -9.27 -14.25
CA GLU A 139 -13.24 -8.13 -13.57
C GLU A 139 -11.82 -8.46 -13.11
N ALA A 140 -11.58 -9.64 -12.56
CA ALA A 140 -10.24 -10.08 -12.16
C ALA A 140 -9.27 -10.09 -13.36
N ARG A 141 -9.70 -10.63 -14.51
CA ARG A 141 -8.86 -10.64 -15.73
C ARG A 141 -8.55 -9.22 -16.22
N LYS A 142 -9.54 -8.32 -16.19
CA LYS A 142 -9.37 -6.92 -16.59
C LYS A 142 -8.40 -6.18 -15.67
N ILE A 143 -8.50 -6.38 -14.36
CA ILE A 143 -7.57 -5.80 -13.38
C ILE A 143 -6.16 -6.34 -13.60
N LEU A 144 -6.03 -7.67 -13.77
CA LEU A 144 -4.75 -8.32 -14.05
C LEU A 144 -4.08 -7.75 -15.29
N SER A 145 -4.80 -7.63 -16.41
CA SER A 145 -4.23 -7.03 -17.63
C SER A 145 -3.88 -5.55 -17.49
N LYS A 146 -4.53 -4.81 -16.58
CA LYS A 146 -4.14 -3.43 -16.27
C LYS A 146 -2.80 -3.41 -15.51
N ILE A 147 -2.62 -4.32 -14.55
CA ILE A 147 -1.37 -4.45 -13.78
C ILE A 147 -0.22 -4.87 -14.70
N GLU A 148 -0.42 -5.89 -15.55
CA GLU A 148 0.56 -6.35 -16.55
C GLU A 148 1.04 -5.19 -17.44
N LYS A 149 0.10 -4.37 -17.94
CA LYS A 149 0.44 -3.19 -18.74
C LYS A 149 1.26 -2.18 -17.94
N MET A 150 0.87 -1.87 -16.71
CA MET A 150 1.62 -0.95 -15.84
C MET A 150 3.05 -1.41 -15.59
N GLN A 151 3.29 -2.72 -15.51
CA GLN A 151 4.63 -3.28 -15.38
C GLN A 151 5.44 -3.15 -16.68
N SER A 152 4.83 -3.40 -17.84
CA SER A 152 5.52 -3.29 -19.13
C SER A 152 6.01 -1.87 -19.45
N PHE A 153 5.39 -0.82 -18.86
CA PHE A 153 5.84 0.57 -19.01
C PHE A 153 6.84 1.01 -17.94
N ALA A 154 7.09 0.18 -16.93
CA ALA A 154 8.00 0.47 -15.82
C ALA A 154 9.36 -0.24 -15.95
N ASN A 155 9.54 -1.06 -16.98
CA ASN A 155 10.78 -1.73 -17.37
C ASN A 155 11.43 -1.04 -18.58
#